data_AF-A0A9E7EPH1-F1
#
_entry.id   AF-A0A9E7EPH1-F1
#
_cell.length_a   1.000
_cell.length_b   1.000
_cell.length_c   1.000
_cell.angle_alpha   90.00
_cell.angle_beta   90.00
_cell.angle_gamma   90.00
#
_symmetry.space_group_name_H-M   'P 1'
#
loop_
_entity.id
_entity.type
_entity.pdbx_description
1 polymer ?
#
loop_
_entity_poly.entity_id
_entity_poly.type
_entity_poly.pdbx_seq_one_letter_code
_entity_poly.pdbx_strand_id
1 'polypeptide(L)'
;MSSFPIRRASSSEGDSQPVIDERKRKRMLSNRESARRSRMKKQQHLNDLMNQMAHIKIQNSQIAEQTDLMTQQYVKVESDNAVLRAQLSELTERLQSVNSVLRFVEEVSGMAMDIPSIPGSLLKPWKPPTMATADRIQF
;
A
#
# COMPACT_ATOMS: atom_id res chain seq x y z
N MET A 1 -46.21 29.76 2.48
CA MET A 1 -47.48 29.60 3.22
C MET A 1 -47.16 29.06 4.61
N SER A 2 -47.05 29.94 5.61
CA SER A 2 -46.64 29.59 6.98
C SER A 2 -47.87 29.33 7.85
N SER A 3 -48.08 28.07 8.22
CA SER A 3 -49.18 27.67 9.10
C SER A 3 -48.76 27.83 10.56
N PHE A 4 -49.25 28.90 11.22
CA PHE A 4 -49.08 29.10 12.65
C PHE A 4 -50.09 28.24 13.41
N PRO A 5 -49.69 27.51 14.47
CA PRO A 5 -50.64 26.71 15.22
C PRO A 5 -51.51 27.64 16.09
N ILE A 6 -52.81 27.60 15.83
CA ILE A 6 -53.86 28.23 16.63
C ILE A 6 -53.81 27.65 18.05
N ARG A 7 -53.47 28.47 19.05
CA ARG A 7 -53.69 28.16 20.47
C ARG A 7 -55.20 28.22 20.73
N ARG A 8 -55.84 27.05 20.88
CA ARG A 8 -57.13 26.98 21.59
C ARG A 8 -56.88 27.19 23.07
N ALA A 9 -57.21 28.38 23.57
CA ALA A 9 -57.47 28.58 24.99
C ALA A 9 -58.90 28.09 25.24
N SER A 10 -59.04 26.89 25.81
CA SER A 10 -60.31 26.38 26.34
C SER A 10 -60.13 26.15 27.83
N SER A 11 -60.89 26.94 28.58
CA SER A 11 -61.00 27.03 30.03
C SER A 11 -61.00 25.67 30.78
N SER A 12 -59.96 25.44 31.58
CA SER A 12 -59.95 24.66 32.83
C SER A 12 -58.61 24.93 33.54
N GLU A 13 -58.53 26.06 34.24
CA GLU A 13 -57.26 26.56 34.83
C GLU A 13 -56.86 25.88 36.14
N GLY A 14 -57.72 25.05 36.74
CA GLY A 14 -57.42 24.33 38.00
C GLY A 14 -56.84 22.92 37.84
N ASP A 15 -57.19 22.20 36.77
CA ASP A 15 -56.88 20.76 36.60
C ASP A 15 -55.71 20.50 35.62
N SER A 16 -55.36 21.49 34.81
CA SER A 16 -54.37 21.36 33.74
C SER A 16 -52.91 21.58 34.19
N GLN A 17 -52.69 22.35 35.26
CA GLN A 17 -51.37 22.66 35.83
C GLN A 17 -50.53 21.41 36.20
N PRO A 18 -51.06 20.45 36.99
CA PRO A 18 -50.28 19.25 37.37
C PRO A 18 -49.91 18.37 36.17
N VAL A 19 -50.79 18.31 35.15
CA VAL A 19 -50.54 17.55 33.91
C VAL A 19 -49.44 18.19 33.06
N ILE A 20 -49.41 19.53 32.99
CA ILE A 20 -48.37 20.29 32.28
C ILE A 20 -47.01 20.11 32.98
N ASP A 21 -46.98 20.15 34.32
CA ASP A 21 -45.75 19.96 35.09
C ASP A 21 -45.20 18.55 34.98
N GLU A 22 -46.04 17.52 35.03
CA GLU A 22 -45.57 16.14 34.83
C GLU A 22 -45.08 15.90 33.39
N ARG A 23 -45.75 16.51 32.38
CA ARG A 23 -45.25 16.48 30.99
C ARG A 23 -43.90 17.18 30.87
N LYS A 24 -43.69 18.31 31.55
CA LYS A 24 -42.41 19.04 31.57
C LYS A 24 -41.32 18.20 32.24
N ARG A 25 -41.63 17.57 33.38
CA ARG A 25 -40.72 16.65 34.10
C ARG A 25 -40.30 15.49 33.22
N LYS A 26 -41.24 14.80 32.58
CA LYS A 26 -40.97 13.71 31.63
C LYS A 26 -40.11 14.17 30.45
N ARG A 27 -40.37 15.35 29.90
CA ARG A 27 -39.53 15.93 28.83
C ARG A 27 -38.11 16.21 29.30
N MET A 28 -37.91 16.76 30.50
CA MET A 28 -36.57 16.99 31.03
C MET A 28 -35.79 15.68 31.21
N LEU A 29 -36.43 14.63 31.73
CA LEU A 29 -35.81 13.32 31.88
C LEU A 29 -35.46 12.69 30.53
N SER A 30 -36.40 12.70 29.58
CA SER A 30 -36.19 12.17 28.23
C SER A 30 -35.09 12.93 27.49
N ASN A 31 -35.05 14.26 27.57
CA ASN A 31 -34.05 15.08 26.89
C ASN A 31 -32.67 14.95 27.55
N ARG A 32 -32.62 14.78 28.88
CA ARG A 32 -31.39 14.43 29.60
C ARG A 32 -30.84 13.10 29.12
N GLU A 33 -31.70 12.10 28.96
CA GLU A 33 -31.28 10.78 28.50
C GLU A 33 -30.87 10.77 27.03
N SER A 34 -31.60 11.48 26.16
CA SER A 34 -31.23 11.61 24.74
C SER A 34 -29.90 12.36 24.56
N ALA A 35 -29.66 13.43 25.33
CA ALA A 35 -28.37 14.13 25.34
C ALA A 35 -27.23 13.21 25.80
N ARG A 36 -27.45 12.41 26.84
CA ARG A 36 -26.48 11.40 27.30
C ARG A 36 -26.19 10.37 26.20
N ARG A 37 -27.22 9.79 25.58
CA ARG A 37 -27.07 8.80 24.50
C ARG A 37 -26.34 9.39 23.29
N SER A 38 -26.65 10.64 22.92
CA SER A 38 -25.96 11.36 21.84
C SER A 38 -24.48 11.55 22.14
N ARG A 39 -24.12 11.99 23.35
CA ARG A 39 -22.72 12.12 23.80
C ARG A 39 -22.00 10.78 23.78
N MET A 40 -22.64 9.72 24.29
CA MET A 40 -22.08 8.37 24.30
C MET A 40 -21.82 7.84 22.88
N LYS A 41 -22.77 8.03 21.95
CA LYS A 41 -22.60 7.64 20.54
C LYS A 41 -21.46 8.40 19.87
N LYS A 42 -21.31 9.71 20.12
CA LYS A 42 -20.18 10.50 19.62
C LYS A 42 -18.84 10.00 20.20
N GLN A 43 -18.80 9.70 21.49
CA GLN A 43 -17.59 9.17 22.12
C GLN A 43 -17.19 7.81 21.54
N GLN A 44 -18.15 6.90 21.33
CA GLN A 44 -17.91 5.61 20.68
C GLN A 44 -17.33 5.81 19.29
N HIS A 45 -17.93 6.68 18.47
CA HIS A 45 -17.43 6.94 17.12
C HIS A 45 -16.00 7.53 17.11
N LEU A 46 -15.68 8.43 18.04
CA LEU A 46 -14.31 8.95 18.18
C LEU A 46 -13.33 7.84 18.58
N ASN A 47 -13.71 6.98 19.52
CA ASN A 47 -12.87 5.85 19.92
C ASN A 47 -12.64 4.88 18.74
N ASP A 48 -13.68 4.60 17.95
CA ASP A 48 -13.58 3.74 16.78
C ASP A 48 -12.64 4.32 15.73
N LEU A 49 -12.72 5.63 15.47
CA LEU A 49 -11.80 6.33 14.56
C LEU A 49 -10.35 6.31 15.08
N MET A 50 -10.13 6.50 16.39
CA MET A 50 -8.81 6.40 16.99
C MET A 50 -8.23 4.99 16.85
N ASN A 51 -9.04 3.96 17.07
CA ASN A 51 -8.64 2.56 16.88
C ASN A 51 -8.29 2.26 15.43
N GLN A 52 -9.09 2.74 14.46
CA GLN A 52 -8.80 2.60 13.04
C GLN A 52 -7.49 3.30 12.66
N MET A 53 -7.26 4.53 13.14
CA MET A 53 -6.01 5.23 12.90
C MET A 53 -4.81 4.48 13.47
N ALA A 54 -4.91 3.96 14.69
CA ALA A 54 -3.86 3.16 15.31
C ALA A 54 -3.57 1.88 14.50
N HIS A 55 -4.63 1.19 14.05
CA HIS A 55 -4.51 -0.01 13.23
C HIS A 55 -3.81 0.28 11.90
N ILE A 56 -4.25 1.31 11.17
CA ILE A 56 -3.65 1.72 9.89
C ILE A 56 -2.19 2.12 10.08
N LYS A 57 -1.84 2.81 11.17
CA LYS A 57 -0.44 3.15 11.46
C LYS A 57 0.43 1.91 11.63
N ILE A 58 -0.06 0.89 12.33
CA ILE A 58 0.65 -0.39 12.50
C ILE A 58 0.77 -1.12 11.15
N GLN A 59 -0.30 -1.15 10.34
CA GLN A 59 -0.24 -1.76 9.02
C GLN A 59 0.76 -1.05 8.10
N ASN A 60 0.78 0.28 8.11
CA ASN A 60 1.73 1.06 7.34
C ASN A 60 3.18 0.80 7.77
N SER A 61 3.47 0.69 9.07
CA SER A 61 4.82 0.36 9.53
C SER A 61 5.25 -1.04 9.11
N GLN A 62 4.33 -2.02 9.19
CA GLN A 62 4.60 -3.40 8.73
C GLN A 62 4.88 -3.46 7.23
N ILE A 63 4.10 -2.73 6.41
CA ILE A 63 4.31 -2.67 4.96
C ILE A 63 5.66 -2.00 4.64
N ALA A 64 6.03 -0.95 5.37
CA ALA A 64 7.32 -0.29 5.21
C ALA A 64 8.48 -1.25 5.52
N GLU A 65 8.43 -1.96 6.66
CA GLU A 65 9.43 -2.96 7.03
C GLU A 65 9.56 -4.09 6.00
N GLN A 66 8.42 -4.59 5.49
CA GLN A 66 8.41 -5.61 4.43
C GLN A 66 9.01 -5.11 3.12
N THR A 67 8.72 -3.86 2.77
CA THR A 67 9.28 -3.21 1.57
C THR A 67 10.79 -3.09 1.69
N ASP A 68 11.29 -2.62 2.84
CA ASP A 68 12.73 -2.49 3.10
C ASP A 68 13.45 -3.84 3.01
N LEU A 69 12.87 -4.89 3.61
CA LEU A 69 13.41 -6.25 3.52
C LEU A 69 13.46 -6.75 2.08
N MET A 70 12.37 -6.57 1.32
CA MET A 70 12.31 -6.98 -0.08
C MET A 70 13.32 -6.20 -0.94
N THR A 71 13.48 -4.90 -0.69
CA THR A 71 14.49 -4.07 -1.36
C THR A 71 15.91 -4.58 -1.08
N GLN A 72 16.23 -4.93 0.17
CA GLN A 72 17.55 -5.49 0.50
C GLN A 72 17.79 -6.84 -0.20
N GLN A 73 16.79 -7.72 -0.22
CA GLN A 73 16.87 -9.00 -0.94
C GLN A 73 17.05 -8.79 -2.45
N TYR A 74 16.31 -7.84 -3.03
CA TYR A 74 16.43 -7.49 -4.43
C TYR A 74 17.84 -6.99 -4.78
N VAL A 75 18.39 -6.07 -3.98
CA VAL A 75 19.75 -5.55 -4.19
C VAL A 75 20.78 -6.68 -4.17
N LYS A 76 20.64 -7.65 -3.25
CA LYS A 76 21.50 -8.83 -3.20
C LYS A 76 21.41 -9.67 -4.48
N VAL A 77 20.19 -9.98 -4.93
CA VAL A 77 19.98 -10.74 -6.17
C VAL A 77 20.53 -9.98 -7.38
N GLU A 78 20.38 -8.65 -7.42
CA GLU A 78 20.91 -7.84 -8.50
C GLU A 78 22.44 -7.78 -8.49
N SER A 79 23.08 -7.77 -7.32
CA SER A 79 24.54 -7.91 -7.23
C SER A 79 25.02 -9.28 -7.73
N ASP A 80 24.32 -10.36 -7.37
CA ASP A 80 24.66 -11.71 -7.84
C ASP A 80 24.47 -11.80 -9.38
N ASN A 81 23.39 -11.22 -9.90
CA ASN A 81 23.16 -11.11 -11.35
C ASN A 81 24.26 -10.30 -12.05
N ALA A 82 24.74 -9.21 -11.46
CA ALA A 82 25.82 -8.41 -12.02
C ALA A 82 27.13 -9.22 -12.13
N VAL A 83 27.46 -10.01 -11.09
CA VAL A 83 28.60 -10.93 -11.12
C VAL A 83 28.45 -11.97 -12.22
N LEU A 84 27.28 -12.61 -12.33
CA LEU A 84 27.01 -13.61 -13.37
C LEU A 84 27.12 -13.01 -14.78
N ARG A 85 26.63 -11.78 -14.99
CA ARG A 85 26.76 -11.09 -16.28
C ARG A 85 28.23 -10.81 -16.63
N ALA A 86 29.05 -10.41 -15.65
CA ALA A 86 30.48 -10.18 -15.85
C ALA A 86 31.25 -11.48 -16.17
N GLN A 87 30.94 -12.57 -15.47
CA GLN A 87 31.51 -13.89 -15.78
C GLN A 87 31.11 -14.37 -17.17
N LEU A 88 29.85 -14.16 -17.56
CA LEU A 88 29.36 -14.51 -18.89
C LEU A 88 30.06 -13.71 -19.99
N SER A 89 30.28 -12.41 -19.79
CA SER A 89 31.04 -11.60 -20.76
C SER A 89 32.48 -12.07 -20.88
N GLU A 90 33.15 -12.35 -19.76
CA GLU A 90 34.52 -12.87 -19.76
C GLU A 90 34.63 -14.21 -20.52
N LEU A 91 33.73 -15.15 -20.25
CA LEU A 91 33.70 -16.44 -20.93
C LEU A 91 33.39 -16.29 -22.42
N THR A 92 32.48 -15.36 -22.76
CA THR A 92 32.14 -15.04 -24.15
C THR A 92 33.34 -14.49 -24.91
N GLU A 93 34.08 -13.55 -24.31
CA GLU A 93 35.30 -12.99 -24.91
C GLU A 93 36.39 -14.05 -25.08
N ARG A 94 36.62 -14.90 -24.07
CA ARG A 94 37.57 -16.02 -24.17
C ARG A 94 37.21 -16.99 -25.28
N LEU A 95 35.93 -17.37 -25.39
CA LEU A 95 35.46 -18.25 -26.45
C LEU A 95 35.61 -17.61 -27.83
N GLN A 96 35.30 -16.32 -27.97
CA GLN A 96 35.51 -15.58 -29.21
C GLN A 96 36.98 -15.55 -29.60
N SER A 97 37.89 -15.31 -28.65
CA SER A 97 39.34 -15.35 -28.89
C SER A 97 39.80 -16.73 -29.39
N VAL A 98 39.34 -17.82 -28.77
CA VAL A 98 39.67 -19.19 -29.21
C VAL A 98 39.08 -19.47 -30.58
N ASN A 99 37.83 -19.09 -30.82
CA ASN A 99 37.17 -19.22 -32.11
C ASN A 99 37.92 -18.45 -33.22
N SER A 100 38.47 -17.26 -32.92
CA SER A 100 39.30 -16.51 -33.87
C SER A 100 40.60 -17.24 -34.22
N VAL A 101 41.25 -17.88 -33.25
CA VAL A 101 42.45 -18.71 -33.52
C VAL A 101 42.08 -19.93 -34.37
N LEU A 102 40.95 -20.59 -34.09
CA LEU A 102 40.48 -21.72 -34.88
C LEU A 102 40.17 -21.33 -36.33
N ARG A 103 39.56 -20.15 -36.56
CA ARG A 103 39.35 -19.61 -37.91
C ARG A 103 40.67 -19.40 -38.65
N PHE A 104 41.69 -18.89 -37.97
CA PHE A 104 43.02 -18.73 -38.56
C PHE A 104 43.65 -20.08 -38.93
N VAL A 105 43.54 -21.10 -38.07
CA VAL A 105 44.05 -22.45 -38.35
C VAL A 105 43.30 -23.11 -39.51
N GLU A 106 41.98 -22.97 -39.58
CA GLU A 106 41.15 -23.43 -40.70
C GLU A 106 41.63 -22.82 -42.03
N GLU A 107 41.91 -21.52 -42.06
CA GLU A 107 42.42 -20.80 -43.24
C GLU A 107 43.81 -21.29 -43.68
N VAL A 108 44.73 -21.51 -42.72
CA VAL A 108 46.11 -21.93 -43.02
C VAL A 108 46.20 -23.42 -43.40
N SER A 109 45.43 -24.28 -42.73
CA SER A 109 45.50 -25.74 -42.92
C SER A 109 44.60 -26.25 -44.05
N GLY A 110 43.59 -25.47 -44.45
CA GLY A 110 42.55 -25.90 -45.37
C GLY A 110 41.61 -26.98 -44.82
N MET A 111 41.74 -27.32 -43.52
CA MET A 111 40.86 -28.26 -42.84
C MET A 111 39.68 -27.52 -42.21
N ALA A 112 38.46 -27.90 -42.57
CA ALA A 112 37.25 -27.32 -41.99
C ALA A 112 37.18 -27.62 -40.49
N MET A 113 36.99 -26.59 -39.67
CA MET A 113 36.91 -26.69 -38.20
C MET A 113 35.49 -26.44 -37.72
N ASP A 114 34.98 -27.28 -36.82
CA ASP A 114 33.66 -27.07 -36.20
C ASP A 114 33.76 -26.00 -35.09
N ILE A 115 33.32 -24.78 -35.40
CA ILE A 115 33.46 -23.61 -34.52
C ILE A 115 32.10 -23.27 -33.91
N PRO A 116 31.92 -23.41 -32.58
CA PRO A 116 30.64 -23.22 -31.93
C PRO A 116 30.20 -21.74 -31.92
N SER A 117 28.91 -21.51 -32.15
CA SER A 117 28.27 -20.18 -32.06
C SER A 117 27.64 -19.95 -30.68
N ILE A 118 27.71 -18.70 -30.20
CA ILE A 118 27.14 -18.33 -28.90
C ILE A 118 25.64 -18.06 -29.05
N PRO A 119 24.76 -18.75 -28.28
CA PRO A 119 23.33 -18.51 -28.34
C PRO A 119 22.95 -17.07 -27.96
N GLY A 120 22.13 -16.41 -28.79
CA GLY A 120 21.68 -15.02 -28.56
C GLY A 120 20.87 -14.79 -27.27
N SER A 121 20.30 -15.86 -26.71
CA SER A 121 19.60 -15.83 -25.42
C SER A 121 20.52 -15.50 -24.24
N LEU A 122 21.81 -15.83 -24.34
CA LEU A 122 22.81 -15.52 -23.31
C LEU A 122 23.24 -14.05 -23.35
N LEU A 123 23.14 -13.40 -24.51
CA LEU A 123 23.55 -12.00 -24.69
C LEU A 123 22.49 -10.99 -24.20
N LYS A 124 21.22 -11.43 -24.06
CA LYS A 124 20.11 -10.60 -23.60
C LYS A 124 19.29 -11.33 -22.53
N PRO A 125 19.85 -11.52 -21.31
CA PRO A 125 19.07 -12.04 -20.20
C PRO A 125 17.89 -11.12 -19.90
N TRP A 126 16.75 -11.71 -19.52
CA TRP A 126 15.52 -10.99 -19.18
C TRP A 126 15.82 -9.84 -18.21
N LYS A 127 15.38 -8.62 -18.56
CA LYS A 127 15.54 -7.46 -17.70
C LYS A 127 14.33 -7.37 -16.76
N PRO A 128 14.52 -7.41 -15.43
CA PRO A 128 13.42 -7.13 -14.51
C PRO A 128 12.94 -5.67 -14.67
N PRO A 129 11.70 -5.36 -14.29
CA PRO A 129 11.22 -3.98 -14.25
C PRO A 129 12.15 -3.15 -13.38
N THR A 130 12.70 -2.06 -13.90
CA THR A 130 13.44 -1.09 -13.09
C THR A 130 12.46 -0.50 -12.08
N MET A 131 12.59 -0.87 -10.80
CA MET A 131 11.92 -0.12 -9.75
C MET A 131 12.50 1.28 -9.79
N ALA A 132 11.67 2.25 -10.19
CA ALA A 132 11.98 3.66 -10.03
C ALA A 132 12.43 3.81 -8.58
N THR A 133 13.66 4.30 -8.39
CA THR A 133 14.19 4.65 -7.07
C THR A 133 13.11 5.42 -6.36
N ALA A 134 12.49 4.79 -5.37
CA ALA A 134 11.48 5.44 -4.55
C ALA A 134 12.23 6.58 -3.87
N ASP A 135 12.04 7.80 -4.39
CA ASP A 135 12.40 9.01 -3.68
C ASP A 135 11.84 8.85 -2.29
N ARG A 136 12.78 8.80 -1.35
CA ARG A 136 12.56 8.63 0.08
C ARG A 136 11.57 9.71 0.50
N ILE A 137 10.29 9.38 0.56
CA ILE A 137 9.25 10.27 1.09
C ILE A 137 9.55 10.41 2.58
N GLN A 138 10.32 11.45 2.90
CA GLN A 138 10.51 11.93 4.26
C GLN A 138 9.22 12.67 4.63
N PHE A 139 8.54 12.18 5.66
CA PHE A 139 7.55 12.97 6.39
C PHE A 139 8.23 13.74 7.51
#